data_AF-A0A6M8V7Y5-F1
#
_entry.id   AF-A0A6M8V7Y5-F1
#
_cell.length_a   1.000
_cell.length_b   1.000
_cell.length_c   1.000
_cell.angle_alpha   90.00
_cell.angle_beta   90.00
_cell.angle_gamma   90.00
#
_symmetry.space_group_name_H-M   'P 1'
#
loop_
_entity.id
_entity.type
_entity.pdbx_description
1 polymer ?
#
loop_
_entity_poly.entity_id
_entity_poly.type
_entity_poly.pdbx_seq_one_letter_code
_entity_poly.pdbx_strand_id
1 'polypeptide(L)'
;MKKIKSLKKVILLTLVYIAFCNAQQQQHIPWPSLADSPWPFIRGDMQATGRSKYVGPSTNNVIWRKDMPLGIFYGPVIGYNDILYTGTSSVYSGGINFFYAIDKEGQNLWTFETESYFANNIVPIIASDSTIYFGSRNRSIYALKPNGELKWQIKNIVWGWVHGYMTIAKNGDLYVPSGDTLVIIDPGGIVKEKRTIEGLKGRSFIFSTGGDTIFYFTGGADITEPGSLNAEKLDGELIWSYNFATHNLGAPMVDNLNKIYVFGTDSTAANNFFLYSINPDGTMNWRYKINYYEYYSAPTMDKDGNVIFSTRTNSNMKNIIVSLDYYGNENWISQLPGNFEESLIDHGLVCDAEGKIYCGSTFAGYFYCLNSDGEILWTLDLEDYDYDTSPAIGSDGTLYIGTHQSSTFQHHVRNLIAVRDTVTSVEGENPGFLSYKLEQNYPNPFNSITNIRYTIPQSGRVTLKVYNLMGSEVATLLDRYQNTGSYDVIFQADGLSSGIYFYTLASGNYIATKKLILLK
;
A
#
# COMPACT_ATOMS: atom_id res chain seq x y z
N MET A 1 -48.03 13.52 27.35
CA MET A 1 -47.61 12.13 27.02
C MET A 1 -47.31 11.87 25.53
N LYS A 2 -48.13 12.30 24.55
CA LYS A 2 -47.87 12.04 23.10
C LYS A 2 -46.57 12.68 22.56
N LYS A 3 -46.25 13.94 22.93
CA LYS A 3 -45.00 14.63 22.52
C LYS A 3 -43.71 13.92 22.98
N ILE A 4 -43.71 13.33 24.18
CA ILE A 4 -42.55 12.61 24.73
C ILE A 4 -42.34 11.27 24.00
N LYS A 5 -43.40 10.58 23.60
CA LYS A 5 -43.31 9.36 22.77
C LYS A 5 -42.79 9.66 21.36
N SER A 6 -43.18 10.79 20.76
CA SER A 6 -42.68 11.26 19.47
C SER A 6 -41.20 11.63 19.54
N LEU A 7 -40.77 12.36 20.57
CA LEU A 7 -39.36 12.72 20.76
C LEU A 7 -38.47 11.49 20.98
N LYS A 8 -38.91 10.52 21.80
CA LYS A 8 -38.18 9.25 21.97
C LYS A 8 -38.07 8.43 20.68
N LYS A 9 -39.11 8.46 19.83
CA LYS A 9 -39.11 7.76 18.53
C LYS A 9 -38.17 8.43 17.53
N VAL A 10 -38.13 9.77 17.51
CA VAL A 10 -37.18 10.55 16.72
C VAL A 10 -35.75 10.30 17.19
N ILE A 11 -35.47 10.40 18.50
CA ILE A 11 -34.14 10.10 19.05
C ILE A 11 -33.71 8.67 18.73
N LEU A 12 -34.61 7.68 18.86
CA LEU A 12 -34.30 6.30 18.49
C LEU A 12 -34.02 6.15 16.99
N LEU A 13 -34.82 6.76 16.12
CA LEU A 13 -34.58 6.76 14.67
C LEU A 13 -33.25 7.45 14.31
N THR A 14 -32.92 8.55 14.97
CA THR A 14 -31.65 9.26 14.77
C THR A 14 -30.47 8.45 15.30
N LEU A 15 -30.58 7.80 16.46
CA LEU A 15 -29.55 6.91 17.00
C LEU A 15 -29.34 5.68 16.13
N VAL A 16 -30.43 5.10 15.60
CA VAL A 16 -30.38 4.01 14.63
C VAL A 16 -29.70 4.51 13.36
N TYR A 17 -30.12 5.63 12.79
CA TYR A 17 -29.49 6.21 11.59
C TYR A 17 -28.00 6.52 11.79
N ILE A 18 -27.60 7.08 12.94
CA ILE A 18 -26.20 7.34 13.28
C ILE A 18 -25.43 6.02 13.45
N ALA A 19 -26.01 4.99 14.06
CA ALA A 19 -25.39 3.67 14.14
C ALA A 19 -25.25 3.01 12.76
N PHE A 20 -26.23 3.21 11.86
CA PHE A 20 -26.20 2.76 10.47
C PHE A 20 -25.10 3.47 9.66
N CYS A 21 -24.98 4.80 9.75
CA CYS A 21 -23.91 5.54 9.08
C CYS A 21 -22.52 5.18 9.62
N ASN A 22 -22.38 4.98 10.92
CA ASN A 22 -21.09 4.58 11.53
C ASN A 22 -20.71 3.12 11.21
N ALA A 23 -21.68 2.23 11.01
CA ALA A 23 -21.41 0.83 10.63
C ALA A 23 -20.93 0.71 9.17
N GLN A 24 -21.29 1.67 8.31
CA GLN A 24 -20.88 1.72 6.92
C GLN A 24 -19.46 2.28 6.75
N GLN A 25 -19.08 3.29 7.55
CA GLN A 25 -17.78 3.94 7.42
C GLN A 25 -16.64 3.00 7.83
N GLN A 26 -15.71 2.78 6.92
CA GLN A 26 -14.56 1.93 7.18
C GLN A 26 -13.54 2.66 8.04
N GLN A 27 -13.10 2.00 9.11
CA GLN A 27 -12.12 2.54 10.04
C GLN A 27 -10.76 1.88 9.83
N HIS A 28 -9.70 2.59 10.19
CA HIS A 28 -8.37 1.99 10.25
C HIS A 28 -8.33 1.01 11.42
N ILE A 29 -7.89 -0.23 11.17
CA ILE A 29 -7.70 -1.25 12.20
C ILE A 29 -6.24 -1.22 12.64
N PRO A 30 -5.93 -0.82 13.89
CA PRO A 30 -4.56 -0.80 14.37
C PRO A 30 -3.95 -2.21 14.38
N TRP A 31 -2.75 -2.33 13.81
CA TRP A 31 -2.01 -3.57 13.75
C TRP A 31 -0.59 -3.38 14.29
N PRO A 32 -0.34 -3.58 15.61
CA PRO A 32 0.89 -3.14 16.28
C PRO A 32 2.20 -3.73 15.74
N SER A 33 2.12 -4.88 15.06
CA SER A 33 3.27 -5.55 14.47
C SER A 33 3.55 -5.13 13.03
N LEU A 34 2.62 -4.46 12.35
CA LEU A 34 2.79 -3.92 11.01
C LEU A 34 3.34 -2.49 11.09
N ALA A 35 4.19 -2.09 10.14
CA ALA A 35 4.69 -0.71 10.11
C ALA A 35 3.54 0.30 9.95
N ASP A 36 3.60 1.39 10.71
CA ASP A 36 2.76 2.57 10.47
C ASP A 36 3.39 3.41 9.34
N SER A 37 3.37 2.83 8.15
CA SER A 37 3.88 3.42 6.93
C SER A 37 2.78 3.52 5.87
N PRO A 38 3.04 4.14 4.72
CA PRO A 38 1.99 4.35 3.72
C PRO A 38 1.42 3.09 3.09
N TRP A 39 2.27 2.10 2.83
CA TRP A 39 1.84 0.88 2.17
C TRP A 39 2.68 -0.32 2.64
N PRO A 40 2.63 -0.70 3.93
CA PRO A 40 3.53 -1.71 4.52
C PRO A 40 3.34 -3.13 3.99
N PHE A 41 2.28 -3.35 3.21
CA PHE A 41 1.85 -4.62 2.65
C PHE A 41 1.15 -4.36 1.31
N ILE A 42 1.22 -5.30 0.37
CA ILE A 42 0.77 -5.11 -1.03
C ILE A 42 -0.72 -4.74 -1.16
N ARG A 43 -1.53 -4.93 -0.12
CA ARG A 43 -2.95 -4.56 -0.05
C ARG A 43 -3.25 -3.56 1.08
N GLY A 44 -2.24 -2.79 1.49
CA GLY A 44 -2.32 -1.74 2.50
C GLY A 44 -2.32 -2.25 3.94
N ASP A 45 -3.17 -3.23 4.26
CA ASP A 45 -3.40 -3.72 5.63
C ASP A 45 -3.59 -5.24 5.72
N MET A 46 -3.70 -5.76 6.95
CA MET A 46 -3.86 -7.20 7.23
C MET A 46 -5.25 -7.75 6.95
N GLN A 47 -6.20 -6.87 6.63
CA GLN A 47 -7.54 -7.21 6.16
C GLN A 47 -7.60 -7.24 4.63
N ALA A 48 -6.49 -6.91 3.97
CA ALA A 48 -6.32 -6.80 2.53
C ALA A 48 -7.37 -5.88 1.88
N THR A 49 -7.72 -4.74 2.50
CA THR A 49 -8.74 -3.83 1.96
C THR A 49 -8.31 -3.15 0.66
N GLY A 50 -7.00 -3.01 0.41
CA GLY A 50 -6.48 -2.24 -0.72
C GLY A 50 -6.73 -0.75 -0.57
N ARG A 51 -6.97 -0.25 0.66
CA ARG A 51 -7.27 1.16 0.91
C ARG A 51 -6.06 1.93 1.44
N SER A 52 -5.79 3.09 0.86
CA SER A 52 -4.79 4.04 1.34
C SER A 52 -5.41 5.09 2.26
N LYS A 53 -4.63 5.55 3.24
CA LYS A 53 -4.95 6.74 4.05
C LYS A 53 -4.52 8.05 3.39
N TYR A 54 -3.86 7.98 2.25
CA TYR A 54 -3.39 9.14 1.48
C TYR A 54 -4.20 9.28 0.20
N VAL A 55 -4.31 10.52 -0.27
CA VAL A 55 -4.95 10.87 -1.53
C VAL A 55 -3.93 10.71 -2.66
N GLY A 56 -4.26 9.90 -3.65
CA GLY A 56 -3.43 9.69 -4.84
C GLY A 56 -3.66 10.80 -5.89
N PRO A 57 -2.95 10.73 -7.03
CA PRO A 57 -3.01 11.74 -8.07
C PRO A 57 -4.33 11.72 -8.84
N SER A 58 -4.82 12.91 -9.19
CA SER A 58 -5.96 13.14 -10.07
C SER A 58 -5.55 13.43 -11.52
N THR A 59 -4.25 13.43 -11.83
CA THR A 59 -3.68 13.53 -13.17
C THR A 59 -2.69 12.39 -13.45
N ASN A 60 -2.47 12.06 -14.73
CA ASN A 60 -1.48 11.06 -15.15
C ASN A 60 -0.04 11.63 -15.23
N ASN A 61 0.26 12.68 -14.46
CA ASN A 61 1.56 13.34 -14.51
C ASN A 61 2.67 12.45 -13.93
N VAL A 62 3.45 11.85 -14.82
CA VAL A 62 4.61 11.03 -14.48
C VAL A 62 5.75 11.93 -14.02
N ILE A 63 6.16 11.81 -12.75
CA ILE A 63 7.27 12.58 -12.19
C ILE A 63 8.64 11.96 -12.51
N TRP A 64 8.70 10.63 -12.55
CA TRP A 64 9.88 9.90 -12.99
C TRP A 64 9.53 8.47 -13.41
N ARG A 65 10.42 7.89 -14.21
CA ARG A 65 10.43 6.47 -14.58
C ARG A 65 11.82 5.93 -14.28
N LYS A 66 11.88 4.73 -13.69
CA LYS A 66 13.12 4.04 -13.35
C LYS A 66 13.19 2.71 -14.08
N ASP A 67 14.37 2.44 -14.61
CA ASP A 67 14.69 1.15 -15.23
C ASP A 67 14.92 0.10 -14.14
N MET A 68 14.10 -0.94 -14.17
CA MET A 68 14.22 -2.13 -13.33
C MET A 68 14.38 -3.32 -14.28
N PRO A 69 15.62 -3.66 -14.71
CA PRO A 69 15.91 -4.47 -15.90
C PRO A 69 15.27 -5.86 -15.98
N LEU A 70 14.77 -6.36 -14.86
CA LEU A 70 14.11 -7.66 -14.74
C LEU A 70 12.65 -7.49 -14.29
N GLY A 71 11.98 -6.38 -14.59
CA GLY A 71 10.55 -6.22 -14.29
C GLY A 71 10.20 -6.11 -12.81
N ILE A 72 9.03 -5.56 -12.50
CA ILE A 72 8.44 -5.66 -11.16
C ILE A 72 7.18 -6.51 -11.28
N PHE A 73 7.18 -7.63 -10.55
CA PHE A 73 6.05 -8.55 -10.50
C PHE A 73 5.23 -8.38 -9.21
N TYR A 74 5.86 -8.02 -8.10
CA TYR A 74 5.14 -7.79 -6.84
C TYR A 74 5.71 -6.63 -6.06
N GLY A 75 4.80 -5.74 -5.65
CA GLY A 75 5.11 -4.46 -5.04
C GLY A 75 5.10 -3.32 -6.05
N PRO A 76 5.58 -2.13 -5.66
CA PRO A 76 6.31 -1.87 -4.41
C PRO A 76 5.41 -1.89 -3.16
N VAL A 77 6.02 -2.17 -2.01
CA VAL A 77 5.47 -1.76 -0.69
C VAL A 77 6.26 -0.55 -0.19
N ILE A 78 5.62 0.29 0.62
CA ILE A 78 6.18 1.56 1.08
C ILE A 78 6.32 1.54 2.59
N GLY A 79 7.56 1.63 3.06
CA GLY A 79 7.94 1.72 4.46
C GLY A 79 8.00 3.15 4.98
N TYR A 80 8.65 3.30 6.14
CA TYR A 80 8.90 4.62 6.72
C TYR A 80 9.68 5.52 5.76
N ASN A 81 9.42 6.83 5.82
CA ASN A 81 10.03 7.85 4.96
C ASN A 81 9.81 7.64 3.46
N ASP A 82 8.70 7.00 3.06
CA ASP A 82 8.40 6.70 1.65
C ASP A 82 9.48 5.86 0.96
N ILE A 83 10.16 4.97 1.69
CA ILE A 83 11.11 4.03 1.08
C ILE A 83 10.31 2.90 0.44
N LEU A 84 10.53 2.69 -0.86
CA LEU A 84 9.95 1.61 -1.63
C LEU A 84 10.80 0.35 -1.47
N TYR A 85 10.15 -0.78 -1.23
CA TYR A 85 10.77 -2.10 -1.23
C TYR A 85 10.11 -2.97 -2.28
N THR A 86 10.91 -3.53 -3.17
CA THR A 86 10.44 -4.42 -4.24
C THR A 86 11.57 -5.33 -4.70
N GLY A 87 11.24 -6.54 -5.11
CA GLY A 87 12.16 -7.34 -5.92
C GLY A 87 11.78 -7.27 -7.39
N THR A 88 12.69 -7.77 -8.21
CA THR A 88 12.48 -7.96 -9.65
C THR A 88 12.49 -9.46 -9.98
N SER A 89 12.15 -9.84 -11.22
CA SER A 89 12.06 -11.24 -11.63
C SER A 89 12.30 -11.49 -13.12
N SER A 90 13.10 -12.49 -13.45
CA SER A 90 13.25 -12.97 -14.83
C SER A 90 13.06 -14.48 -14.88
N VAL A 91 12.26 -15.01 -15.82
CA VAL A 91 12.12 -16.47 -15.95
C VAL A 91 13.32 -17.15 -16.62
N TYR A 92 14.39 -16.41 -16.96
CA TYR A 92 15.64 -17.06 -17.35
C TYR A 92 16.25 -17.78 -16.14
N SER A 93 16.13 -19.11 -16.16
CA SER A 93 16.83 -20.01 -15.25
C SER A 93 18.35 -19.88 -15.46
N GLY A 94 18.99 -19.03 -14.66
CA GLY A 94 20.45 -18.85 -14.70
C GLY A 94 20.98 -17.51 -14.18
N GLY A 95 20.12 -16.54 -13.87
CA GLY A 95 20.53 -15.22 -13.37
C GLY A 95 20.41 -15.06 -11.86
N ILE A 96 21.30 -14.22 -11.30
CA ILE A 96 21.19 -13.65 -9.97
C ILE A 96 20.28 -12.42 -10.05
N ASN A 97 19.42 -12.23 -9.05
CA ASN A 97 18.48 -11.12 -9.01
C ASN A 97 18.45 -10.43 -7.65
N PHE A 98 17.91 -9.21 -7.60
CA PHE A 98 18.01 -8.33 -6.45
C PHE A 98 16.65 -7.94 -5.88
N PHE A 99 16.63 -7.83 -4.56
CA PHE A 99 15.63 -7.08 -3.83
C PHE A 99 16.16 -5.67 -3.58
N TYR A 100 15.33 -4.65 -3.79
CA TYR A 100 15.74 -3.25 -3.81
C TYR A 100 15.08 -2.47 -2.68
N ALA A 101 15.82 -1.52 -2.12
CA ALA A 101 15.26 -0.35 -1.47
C ALA A 101 15.52 0.89 -2.32
N ILE A 102 14.47 1.65 -2.57
CA ILE A 102 14.47 2.81 -3.47
C ILE A 102 13.83 3.98 -2.72
N ASP A 103 14.42 5.16 -2.77
CA ASP A 103 13.78 6.36 -2.22
C ASP A 103 12.64 6.86 -3.13
N LYS A 104 11.86 7.81 -2.61
CA LYS A 104 10.71 8.37 -3.32
C LYS A 104 11.09 9.15 -4.59
N GLU A 105 12.36 9.53 -4.74
CA GLU A 105 12.96 10.14 -5.93
C GLU A 105 13.48 9.12 -6.95
N GLY A 106 13.33 7.81 -6.68
CA GLY A 106 13.72 6.73 -7.59
C GLY A 106 15.19 6.32 -7.51
N GLN A 107 15.95 6.80 -6.52
CA GLN A 107 17.34 6.42 -6.31
C GLN A 107 17.45 5.14 -5.50
N ASN A 108 18.40 4.26 -5.87
CA ASN A 108 18.67 3.07 -5.09
C ASN A 108 19.34 3.46 -3.77
N LEU A 109 18.73 3.08 -2.65
CA LEU A 109 19.35 3.17 -1.33
C LEU A 109 20.28 1.98 -1.09
N TRP A 110 19.81 0.79 -1.43
CA TRP A 110 20.59 -0.44 -1.40
C TRP A 110 19.96 -1.54 -2.26
N THR A 111 20.74 -2.57 -2.55
CA THR A 111 20.29 -3.82 -3.17
C THR A 111 20.70 -5.00 -2.30
N PHE A 112 19.86 -6.03 -2.28
CA PHE A 112 20.12 -7.30 -1.62
C PHE A 112 20.05 -8.41 -2.66
N GLU A 113 21.16 -9.12 -2.84
CA GLU A 113 21.25 -10.21 -3.79
C GLU A 113 20.52 -11.44 -3.28
N THR A 114 19.59 -11.96 -4.08
CA THR A 114 19.05 -13.29 -3.88
C THR A 114 19.75 -14.22 -4.86
N GLU A 115 20.17 -15.39 -4.38
CA GLU A 115 20.67 -16.50 -5.24
C GLU A 115 19.52 -17.13 -6.06
N SER A 116 18.68 -16.29 -6.66
CA SER A 116 17.47 -16.63 -7.38
C SER A 116 17.26 -15.68 -8.53
N TYR A 117 16.66 -16.19 -9.60
CA TYR A 117 16.17 -15.38 -10.72
C TYR A 117 14.88 -14.61 -10.37
N PHE A 118 14.20 -14.99 -9.28
CA PHE A 118 12.99 -14.33 -8.77
C PHE A 118 13.28 -13.84 -7.34
N ALA A 119 13.58 -12.55 -7.20
CA ALA A 119 14.03 -12.01 -5.92
C ALA A 119 12.94 -12.08 -4.84
N ASN A 120 11.69 -11.80 -5.23
CA ASN A 120 10.54 -11.98 -4.37
C ASN A 120 9.41 -12.75 -5.08
N ASN A 121 9.14 -13.98 -4.66
CA ASN A 121 7.97 -14.77 -5.06
C ASN A 121 6.79 -14.57 -4.10
N ILE A 122 7.07 -14.19 -2.86
CA ILE A 122 6.09 -13.79 -1.86
C ILE A 122 6.25 -12.29 -1.63
N VAL A 123 5.11 -11.61 -1.56
CA VAL A 123 5.04 -10.16 -1.42
C VAL A 123 5.80 -9.71 -0.16
N PRO A 124 6.53 -8.59 -0.23
CA PRO A 124 7.21 -8.05 0.93
C PRO A 124 6.21 -7.52 1.97
N ILE A 125 6.59 -7.60 3.24
CA ILE A 125 5.86 -7.03 4.38
C ILE A 125 6.85 -6.30 5.30
N ILE A 126 6.44 -5.15 5.82
CA ILE A 126 7.27 -4.31 6.68
C ILE A 126 6.68 -4.34 8.10
N ALA A 127 7.45 -4.85 9.05
CA ALA A 127 7.05 -4.88 10.45
C ALA A 127 7.25 -3.54 11.15
N SER A 128 6.61 -3.37 12.31
CA SER A 128 6.66 -2.12 13.08
C SER A 128 8.07 -1.75 13.56
N ASP A 129 8.95 -2.73 13.74
CA ASP A 129 10.39 -2.53 14.02
C ASP A 129 11.23 -2.19 12.76
N SER A 130 10.56 -1.93 11.64
CA SER A 130 11.14 -1.69 10.31
C SER A 130 11.83 -2.89 9.66
N THR A 131 11.66 -4.11 10.19
CA THR A 131 12.15 -5.32 9.50
C THR A 131 11.37 -5.56 8.23
N ILE A 132 12.09 -5.87 7.15
CA ILE A 132 11.50 -6.22 5.86
C ILE A 132 11.54 -7.74 5.71
N TYR A 133 10.39 -8.37 5.57
CA TYR A 133 10.26 -9.80 5.30
C TYR A 133 9.79 -10.03 3.87
N PHE A 134 10.39 -10.99 3.16
CA PHE A 134 9.95 -11.41 1.83
C PHE A 134 10.41 -12.84 1.53
N GLY A 135 9.72 -13.50 0.60
CA GLY A 135 10.09 -14.85 0.15
C GLY A 135 10.60 -14.85 -1.29
N SER A 136 11.64 -15.63 -1.59
CA SER A 136 12.27 -15.73 -2.92
C SER A 136 12.06 -17.11 -3.55
N ARG A 137 12.09 -17.24 -4.90
CA ARG A 137 11.98 -18.55 -5.60
C ARG A 137 13.07 -19.54 -5.22
N ASN A 138 14.17 -19.11 -4.62
CA ASN A 138 15.19 -20.03 -4.09
C ASN A 138 14.73 -20.81 -2.84
N ARG A 139 13.42 -20.81 -2.53
CA ARG A 139 12.81 -21.53 -1.40
C ARG A 139 13.23 -20.94 -0.05
N SER A 140 13.42 -19.62 0.01
CA SER A 140 13.79 -18.94 1.25
C SER A 140 12.83 -17.82 1.64
N ILE A 141 12.60 -17.66 2.94
CA ILE A 141 12.13 -16.40 3.54
C ILE A 141 13.35 -15.66 4.07
N TYR A 142 13.41 -14.36 3.79
CA TYR A 142 14.43 -13.44 4.26
C TYR A 142 13.83 -12.44 5.24
N ALA A 143 14.62 -12.06 6.23
CA ALA A 143 14.38 -10.89 7.06
C ALA A 143 15.57 -9.93 6.95
N LEU A 144 15.33 -8.72 6.48
CA LEU A 144 16.35 -7.68 6.34
C LEU A 144 16.10 -6.53 7.31
N LYS A 145 17.17 -5.91 7.77
CA LYS A 145 17.13 -4.62 8.45
C LYS A 145 16.81 -3.50 7.43
N PRO A 146 16.39 -2.31 7.89
CA PRO A 146 16.15 -1.15 7.02
C PRO A 146 17.34 -0.75 6.13
N ASN A 147 18.56 -1.06 6.56
CA ASN A 147 19.80 -0.78 5.82
C ASN A 147 20.20 -1.90 4.83
N GLY A 148 19.37 -2.94 4.65
CA GLY A 148 19.62 -4.05 3.73
C GLY A 148 20.40 -5.22 4.32
N GLU A 149 20.90 -5.12 5.56
CA GLU A 149 21.60 -6.23 6.20
C GLU A 149 20.66 -7.39 6.53
N LEU A 150 21.12 -8.62 6.26
CA LEU A 150 20.40 -9.84 6.64
C LEU A 150 20.30 -9.98 8.17
N LYS A 151 19.08 -10.07 8.70
CA LYS A 151 18.82 -10.48 10.09
C LYS A 151 18.86 -12.01 10.20
N TRP A 152 18.08 -12.68 9.36
CA TRP A 152 17.99 -14.14 9.30
C TRP A 152 17.41 -14.61 7.97
N GLN A 153 17.60 -15.90 7.68
CA GLN A 153 17.05 -16.57 6.50
C GLN A 153 16.51 -17.95 6.91
N ILE A 154 15.30 -18.29 6.45
CA ILE A 154 14.76 -19.65 6.54
C ILE A 154 14.76 -20.26 5.14
N LYS A 155 15.35 -21.44 4.99
CA LYS A 155 15.46 -22.16 3.70
C LYS A 155 14.47 -23.33 3.63
N ASN A 156 14.34 -23.91 2.43
CA ASN A 156 13.53 -25.08 2.12
C ASN A 156 12.01 -24.86 2.30
N ILE A 157 11.55 -23.65 2.01
CA ILE A 157 10.11 -23.39 1.91
C ILE A 157 9.60 -23.94 0.57
N VAL A 158 8.57 -24.75 0.63
CA VAL A 158 7.91 -25.28 -0.57
C VAL A 158 6.94 -24.21 -1.07
N TRP A 159 7.17 -23.67 -2.26
CA TRP A 159 6.23 -22.74 -2.88
C TRP A 159 5.15 -23.50 -3.66
N GLY A 160 3.92 -23.02 -3.57
CA GLY A 160 2.86 -23.41 -4.50
C GLY A 160 3.09 -22.81 -5.88
N TRP A 161 2.25 -23.20 -6.84
CA TRP A 161 2.17 -22.53 -8.14
C TRP A 161 1.57 -21.13 -8.03
N VAL A 162 0.72 -20.93 -7.02
CA VAL A 162 -0.02 -19.69 -6.77
C VAL A 162 0.83 -18.70 -5.97
N HIS A 163 0.68 -17.42 -6.30
CA HIS A 163 1.35 -16.30 -5.65
C HIS A 163 0.83 -16.17 -4.22
N GLY A 164 1.68 -16.47 -3.23
CA GLY A 164 1.31 -16.50 -1.82
C GLY A 164 1.54 -15.17 -1.13
N TYR A 165 0.62 -14.79 -0.24
CA TYR A 165 0.81 -13.67 0.69
C TYR A 165 1.28 -14.21 2.04
N MET A 166 2.42 -13.72 2.52
CA MET A 166 2.81 -13.86 3.92
C MET A 166 2.15 -12.75 4.72
N THR A 167 1.57 -13.08 5.87
CA THR A 167 0.93 -12.10 6.75
C THR A 167 1.55 -12.14 8.14
N ILE A 168 1.36 -11.08 8.92
CA ILE A 168 1.92 -10.93 10.26
C ILE A 168 0.80 -10.83 11.28
N ALA A 169 0.80 -11.70 12.29
CA ALA A 169 -0.14 -11.64 13.40
C ALA A 169 0.17 -10.42 14.30
N LYS A 170 -0.79 -9.99 15.13
CA LYS A 170 -0.60 -8.83 16.04
C LYS A 170 0.57 -8.98 17.02
N ASN A 171 0.95 -10.22 17.33
CA ASN A 171 2.10 -10.53 18.19
C ASN A 171 3.45 -10.53 17.44
N GLY A 172 3.45 -10.36 16.11
CA GLY A 172 4.63 -10.35 15.26
C GLY A 172 4.94 -11.68 14.56
N ASP A 173 4.23 -12.77 14.86
CA ASP A 173 4.45 -14.04 14.18
C ASP A 173 4.05 -13.95 12.69
N LEU A 174 4.89 -14.45 11.80
CA LEU A 174 4.64 -14.53 10.37
C LEU A 174 3.91 -15.83 10.04
N TYR A 175 2.82 -15.72 9.27
CA TYR A 175 2.02 -16.82 8.75
C TYR A 175 2.36 -16.99 7.27
N VAL A 176 3.06 -18.07 6.96
CA VAL A 176 3.63 -18.30 5.64
C VAL A 176 2.97 -19.52 5.00
N PRO A 177 2.24 -19.35 3.89
CA PRO A 177 1.78 -20.48 3.10
C PRO A 177 2.96 -21.13 2.37
N SER A 178 3.09 -22.45 2.54
CA SER A 178 4.12 -23.27 1.94
C SER A 178 3.52 -24.54 1.33
N GLY A 179 3.07 -24.45 0.07
CA GLY A 179 2.32 -25.54 -0.57
C GLY A 179 1.06 -25.87 0.23
N ASP A 180 0.94 -27.11 0.71
CA ASP A 180 -0.16 -27.56 1.56
C ASP A 180 0.16 -27.43 3.07
N THR A 181 1.08 -26.55 3.45
CA THR A 181 1.54 -26.38 4.84
C THR A 181 1.52 -24.91 5.25
N LEU A 182 0.94 -24.61 6.41
CA LEU A 182 1.14 -23.35 7.11
C LEU A 182 2.44 -23.44 7.91
N VAL A 183 3.32 -22.45 7.75
CA VAL A 183 4.54 -22.29 8.55
C VAL A 183 4.41 -21.01 9.37
N ILE A 184 4.53 -21.13 10.69
CA ILE A 184 4.52 -19.98 11.61
C ILE A 184 5.96 -19.69 12.06
N ILE A 185 6.41 -18.46 11.84
CA ILE A 185 7.79 -18.03 12.14
C ILE A 185 7.73 -16.83 13.07
N ASP A 186 8.47 -16.86 14.17
CA ASP A 186 8.55 -15.70 15.06
C ASP A 186 9.42 -14.56 14.46
N PRO A 187 9.36 -13.34 15.01
CA PRO A 187 10.19 -12.22 14.53
C PRO A 187 11.70 -12.48 14.57
N GLY A 188 12.15 -13.41 15.43
CA GLY A 188 13.54 -13.84 15.58
C GLY A 188 14.00 -14.87 14.55
N GLY A 189 13.10 -15.36 13.70
CA GLY A 189 13.39 -16.36 12.67
C GLY A 189 13.28 -17.80 13.16
N ILE A 190 12.63 -18.05 14.29
CA ILE A 190 12.38 -19.40 14.80
C ILE A 190 11.05 -19.90 14.24
N VAL A 191 11.07 -21.07 13.58
CA VAL A 191 9.84 -21.75 13.14
C VAL A 191 9.13 -22.34 14.37
N LYS A 192 8.00 -21.74 14.75
CA LYS A 192 7.18 -22.18 15.89
C LYS A 192 6.31 -23.37 15.55
N GLU A 193 5.79 -23.40 14.32
CA GLU A 193 4.87 -24.43 13.87
C GLU A 193 5.02 -24.72 12.37
N LYS A 194 4.80 -25.98 12.01
CA LYS A 194 4.51 -26.41 10.65
C LYS A 194 3.30 -27.31 10.69
N ARG A 195 2.19 -26.89 10.09
CA ARG A 195 0.94 -27.63 10.09
C ARG A 195 0.44 -27.84 8.68
N THR A 196 0.21 -29.09 8.31
CA THR A 196 -0.37 -29.42 7.00
C THR A 196 -1.85 -29.05 7.01
N ILE A 197 -2.26 -28.28 6.01
CA ILE A 197 -3.65 -27.91 5.73
C ILE A 197 -3.96 -28.46 4.34
N GLU A 198 -4.77 -29.51 4.30
CA GLU A 198 -5.12 -30.18 3.05
C GLU A 198 -5.79 -29.20 2.07
N GLY A 199 -5.25 -29.13 0.85
CA GLY A 199 -5.79 -28.28 -0.21
C GLY A 199 -5.44 -26.79 -0.10
N LEU A 200 -4.55 -26.34 0.80
CA LEU A 200 -4.15 -24.92 0.90
C LEU A 200 -3.49 -24.40 -0.40
N LYS A 201 -2.73 -25.23 -1.13
CA LYS A 201 -2.09 -24.93 -2.43
C LYS A 201 -1.35 -23.57 -2.52
N GLY A 202 -0.80 -23.08 -1.40
CA GLY A 202 0.03 -21.88 -1.36
C GLY A 202 -0.73 -20.54 -1.34
N ARG A 203 -1.98 -20.51 -0.84
CA ARG A 203 -2.86 -19.32 -0.85
C ARG A 203 -2.67 -18.40 0.37
N SER A 204 -3.30 -17.22 0.34
CA SER A 204 -3.26 -16.20 1.41
C SER A 204 -3.90 -16.66 2.72
N PHE A 205 -3.37 -16.13 3.83
CA PHE A 205 -4.05 -16.05 5.12
C PHE A 205 -4.36 -14.58 5.43
N ILE A 206 -5.62 -14.23 5.62
CA ILE A 206 -6.05 -12.86 5.96
C ILE A 206 -6.63 -12.86 7.38
N PHE A 207 -6.30 -11.85 8.17
CA PHE A 207 -6.72 -11.81 9.56
C PHE A 207 -8.06 -11.09 9.74
N SER A 208 -8.87 -11.63 10.63
CA SER A 208 -9.92 -10.87 11.33
C SER A 208 -9.37 -9.59 11.98
N THR A 209 -10.24 -8.61 12.21
CA THR A 209 -9.91 -7.34 12.87
C THR A 209 -9.38 -7.54 14.29
N GLY A 210 -9.86 -8.58 14.99
CA GLY A 210 -9.37 -9.01 16.30
C GLY A 210 -7.95 -9.56 16.25
N GLY A 211 -7.60 -10.22 15.14
CA GLY A 211 -6.34 -10.93 14.94
C GLY A 211 -6.28 -12.28 15.66
N ASP A 212 -7.44 -12.86 15.97
CA ASP A 212 -7.64 -14.15 16.64
C ASP A 212 -8.12 -15.25 15.68
N THR A 213 -8.65 -14.85 14.52
CA THR A 213 -9.10 -15.73 13.43
C THR A 213 -8.34 -15.42 12.15
N ILE A 214 -7.94 -16.46 11.42
CA ILE A 214 -7.41 -16.41 10.05
C ILE A 214 -8.46 -16.93 9.05
N PHE A 215 -8.52 -16.28 7.90
CA PHE A 215 -9.33 -16.67 6.75
C PHE A 215 -8.42 -17.13 5.62
N TYR A 216 -8.69 -18.29 5.06
CA TYR A 216 -7.89 -18.85 3.97
C TYR A 216 -8.70 -19.82 3.12
N PHE A 217 -8.25 -20.02 1.88
CA PHE A 217 -8.90 -20.96 0.97
C PHE A 217 -8.24 -22.35 0.99
N THR A 218 -9.04 -23.39 0.87
CA THR A 218 -8.63 -24.75 0.53
C THR A 218 -9.31 -25.23 -0.75
N GLY A 219 -8.75 -26.22 -1.45
CA GLY A 219 -9.33 -26.81 -2.66
C GLY A 219 -8.37 -26.92 -3.83
N GLY A 220 -8.92 -26.84 -5.03
CA GLY A 220 -8.19 -27.04 -6.29
C GLY A 220 -7.29 -25.88 -6.73
N ALA A 221 -6.21 -26.17 -7.46
CA ALA A 221 -5.25 -25.13 -7.86
C ALA A 221 -5.75 -24.22 -8.99
N ASP A 222 -6.90 -24.52 -9.59
CA ASP A 222 -7.48 -23.80 -10.73
C ASP A 222 -8.89 -23.26 -10.40
N ILE A 223 -9.26 -22.13 -11.03
CA ILE A 223 -10.57 -21.50 -10.85
C ILE A 223 -11.76 -22.33 -11.34
N THR A 224 -11.50 -23.43 -12.05
CA THR A 224 -12.50 -24.41 -12.48
C THR A 224 -12.72 -25.54 -11.48
N GLU A 225 -11.90 -25.61 -10.43
CA GLU A 225 -11.96 -26.65 -9.41
C GLU A 225 -12.71 -26.17 -8.15
N PRO A 226 -13.35 -27.09 -7.40
CA PRO A 226 -14.02 -26.73 -6.16
C PRO A 226 -13.04 -26.24 -5.09
N GLY A 227 -13.56 -25.43 -4.17
CA GLY A 227 -12.79 -24.92 -3.05
C GLY A 227 -13.67 -24.33 -1.97
N SER A 228 -13.05 -24.00 -0.84
CA SER A 228 -13.74 -23.54 0.35
C SER A 228 -12.99 -22.38 0.98
N LEU A 229 -13.72 -21.36 1.43
CA LEU A 229 -13.21 -20.36 2.36
C LEU A 229 -13.35 -20.92 3.78
N ASN A 230 -12.28 -20.89 4.56
CA ASN A 230 -12.25 -21.40 5.93
C ASN A 230 -11.98 -20.25 6.90
N ALA A 231 -12.59 -20.32 8.07
CA ALA A 231 -12.23 -19.51 9.22
C ALA A 231 -11.70 -20.42 10.32
N GLU A 232 -10.53 -20.10 10.83
CA GLU A 232 -9.83 -20.91 11.82
C GLU A 232 -9.22 -20.01 12.88
N LYS A 233 -9.27 -20.44 14.14
CA LYS A 233 -8.56 -19.77 15.23
C LYS A 233 -7.06 -19.99 15.11
N LEU A 234 -6.26 -19.14 15.74
CA LEU A 234 -4.79 -19.25 15.69
C LEU A 234 -4.22 -20.56 16.28
N ASP A 235 -4.99 -21.27 17.11
CA ASP A 235 -4.62 -22.57 17.67
C ASP A 235 -4.94 -23.76 16.75
N GLY A 236 -5.52 -23.51 15.57
CA GLY A 236 -5.89 -24.54 14.61
C GLY A 236 -7.34 -25.00 14.69
N GLU A 237 -8.15 -24.47 15.61
CA GLU A 237 -9.58 -24.82 15.68
C GLU A 237 -10.35 -24.22 14.49
N LEU A 238 -10.82 -25.08 13.59
CA LEU A 238 -11.71 -24.69 12.51
C LEU A 238 -13.07 -24.23 13.08
N ILE A 239 -13.46 -22.99 12.75
CA ILE A 239 -14.73 -22.40 13.17
C ILE A 239 -15.82 -22.77 12.16
N TRP A 240 -15.57 -22.52 10.88
CA TRP A 240 -16.49 -22.85 9.78
C TRP A 240 -15.75 -22.95 8.44
N SER A 241 -16.41 -23.61 7.48
CA SER A 241 -16.01 -23.65 6.07
C SER A 241 -17.20 -23.31 5.19
N TYR A 242 -17.01 -22.41 4.22
CA TYR A 242 -17.98 -22.07 3.19
C TYR A 242 -17.52 -22.65 1.85
N ASN A 243 -18.32 -23.54 1.26
CA ASN A 243 -17.96 -24.27 0.05
C ASN A 243 -18.48 -23.57 -1.22
N PHE A 244 -17.65 -23.57 -2.26
CA PHE A 244 -18.00 -23.09 -3.59
C PHE A 244 -17.89 -24.25 -4.60
N ALA A 245 -18.73 -24.23 -5.64
CA ALA A 245 -18.61 -25.21 -6.72
C ALA A 245 -17.29 -25.02 -7.49
N THR A 246 -16.89 -23.77 -7.66
CA THR A 246 -15.56 -23.32 -8.07
C THR A 246 -15.24 -22.00 -7.37
N HIS A 247 -13.96 -21.65 -7.25
CA HIS A 247 -13.50 -20.53 -6.41
C HIS A 247 -12.48 -19.65 -7.15
N ASN A 248 -12.24 -18.42 -6.67
CA ASN A 248 -11.10 -17.62 -7.12
C ASN A 248 -9.87 -17.91 -6.26
N LEU A 249 -8.68 -17.55 -6.77
CA LEU A 249 -7.41 -17.70 -6.05
C LEU A 249 -6.92 -16.38 -5.43
N GLY A 250 -7.64 -15.29 -5.63
CA GLY A 250 -7.36 -13.99 -5.03
C GLY A 250 -7.61 -13.96 -3.52
N ALA A 251 -6.97 -13.02 -2.83
CA ALA A 251 -7.13 -12.90 -1.38
C ALA A 251 -8.55 -12.48 -0.99
N PRO A 252 -9.14 -13.06 0.08
CA PRO A 252 -10.39 -12.54 0.62
C PRO A 252 -10.14 -11.16 1.23
N MET A 253 -11.13 -10.27 1.15
CA MET A 253 -11.08 -8.96 1.80
C MET A 253 -11.96 -8.97 3.05
N VAL A 254 -11.53 -8.33 4.13
CA VAL A 254 -12.27 -8.27 5.40
C VAL A 254 -12.57 -6.82 5.77
N ASP A 255 -13.80 -6.50 6.16
CA ASP A 255 -14.14 -5.15 6.64
C ASP A 255 -13.89 -4.96 8.15
N ASN A 256 -14.11 -3.74 8.63
CA ASN A 256 -14.01 -3.40 10.07
C ASN A 256 -15.05 -4.11 10.98
N LEU A 257 -16.02 -4.83 10.42
CA LEU A 257 -17.03 -5.63 11.12
C LEU A 257 -16.81 -7.15 10.94
N ASN A 258 -15.66 -7.56 10.39
CA ASN A 258 -15.29 -8.94 10.06
C ASN A 258 -16.16 -9.60 8.97
N LYS A 259 -16.92 -8.85 8.16
CA LYS A 259 -17.52 -9.43 6.96
C LYS A 259 -16.44 -9.69 5.93
N ILE A 260 -16.59 -10.81 5.24
CA ILE A 260 -15.62 -11.30 4.26
C ILE A 260 -16.20 -11.17 2.85
N TYR A 261 -15.40 -10.65 1.93
CA TYR A 261 -15.76 -10.46 0.53
C TYR A 261 -14.86 -11.31 -0.36
N VAL A 262 -15.48 -12.14 -1.20
CA VAL A 262 -14.81 -13.21 -1.95
C VAL A 262 -15.57 -13.55 -3.23
N PHE A 263 -14.86 -13.96 -4.28
CA PHE A 263 -15.47 -14.49 -5.49
C PHE A 263 -15.65 -16.01 -5.46
N GLY A 264 -16.68 -16.51 -6.14
CA GLY A 264 -16.90 -17.95 -6.31
C GLY A 264 -18.14 -18.26 -7.13
N THR A 265 -18.56 -19.52 -7.10
CA THR A 265 -19.75 -20.00 -7.83
C THR A 265 -20.63 -20.91 -6.97
N ASP A 266 -21.93 -20.95 -7.26
CA ASP A 266 -22.84 -21.94 -6.65
C ASP A 266 -22.83 -23.28 -7.38
N SER A 267 -22.50 -23.25 -8.67
CA SER A 267 -22.50 -24.43 -9.54
C SER A 267 -21.47 -24.27 -10.64
N THR A 268 -21.05 -25.40 -11.22
CA THR A 268 -20.14 -25.43 -12.37
C THR A 268 -20.81 -25.05 -13.70
N ALA A 269 -22.08 -24.62 -13.67
CA ALA A 269 -22.79 -24.17 -14.86
C ALA A 269 -22.17 -22.87 -15.40
N ALA A 270 -22.22 -22.69 -16.72
CA ALA A 270 -21.75 -21.46 -17.36
C ALA A 270 -22.46 -20.21 -16.78
N ASN A 271 -21.73 -19.10 -16.66
CA ASN A 271 -22.24 -17.79 -16.20
C ASN A 271 -22.83 -17.81 -14.77
N ASN A 272 -22.24 -18.60 -13.87
CA ASN A 272 -22.66 -18.74 -12.47
C ASN A 272 -21.66 -18.11 -11.47
N PHE A 273 -21.14 -16.93 -11.79
CA PHE A 273 -20.12 -16.27 -11.00
C PHE A 273 -20.73 -15.21 -10.08
N PHE A 274 -20.20 -15.10 -8.86
CA PHE A 274 -20.66 -14.12 -7.88
C PHE A 274 -19.52 -13.52 -7.08
N LEU A 275 -19.72 -12.29 -6.63
CA LEU A 275 -19.06 -11.75 -5.44
C LEU A 275 -19.97 -12.04 -4.23
N TYR A 276 -19.45 -12.69 -3.21
CA TYR A 276 -20.17 -12.98 -1.96
C TYR A 276 -19.73 -12.02 -0.86
N SER A 277 -20.68 -11.64 -0.02
CA SER A 277 -20.44 -11.13 1.33
C SER A 277 -20.83 -12.23 2.33
N ILE A 278 -19.89 -12.62 3.17
CA ILE A 278 -20.05 -13.67 4.17
C ILE A 278 -19.91 -13.03 5.56
N ASN A 279 -20.81 -13.39 6.48
CA ASN A 279 -20.77 -12.93 7.86
C ASN A 279 -19.62 -13.59 8.63
N PRO A 280 -19.17 -12.99 9.76
CA PRO A 280 -18.13 -13.59 10.60
C PRO A 280 -18.43 -15.01 11.11
N ASP A 281 -19.72 -15.38 11.18
CA ASP A 281 -20.20 -16.71 11.58
C ASP A 281 -20.26 -17.74 10.43
N GLY A 282 -19.83 -17.35 9.23
CA GLY A 282 -19.79 -18.21 8.04
C GLY A 282 -21.11 -18.26 7.25
N THR A 283 -22.15 -17.55 7.69
CA THR A 283 -23.40 -17.46 6.93
C THR A 283 -23.30 -16.45 5.78
N MET A 284 -23.92 -16.75 4.63
CA MET A 284 -23.98 -15.79 3.52
C MET A 284 -24.85 -14.59 3.95
N ASN A 285 -24.30 -13.38 3.82
CA ASN A 285 -25.02 -12.12 4.02
C ASN A 285 -25.78 -11.74 2.73
N TRP A 286 -25.04 -11.55 1.64
CA TRP A 286 -25.56 -11.30 0.31
C TRP A 286 -24.58 -11.79 -0.75
N ARG A 287 -25.01 -11.83 -2.01
CA ARG A 287 -24.12 -12.03 -3.16
C ARG A 287 -24.60 -11.22 -4.35
N TYR A 288 -23.64 -10.80 -5.17
CA TYR A 288 -23.89 -10.04 -6.39
C TYR A 288 -23.46 -10.87 -7.59
N LYS A 289 -24.35 -11.00 -8.59
CA LYS A 289 -24.08 -11.80 -9.79
C LYS A 289 -23.14 -11.05 -10.71
N ILE A 290 -22.07 -11.72 -11.14
CA ILE A 290 -21.10 -11.22 -12.10
C ILE A 290 -20.98 -12.17 -13.28
N ASN A 291 -20.33 -11.73 -14.35
CA ASN A 291 -20.22 -12.55 -15.57
C ASN A 291 -18.95 -13.40 -15.56
N TYR A 292 -17.89 -12.94 -14.91
CA TYR A 292 -16.61 -13.63 -14.79
C TYR A 292 -15.76 -13.01 -13.67
N TYR A 293 -14.87 -13.77 -13.06
CA TYR A 293 -13.80 -13.25 -12.20
C TYR A 293 -12.46 -13.79 -12.70
N GLU A 294 -11.39 -12.99 -12.57
CA GLU A 294 -10.04 -13.44 -12.93
C GLU A 294 -9.40 -14.28 -11.83
N TYR A 295 -8.32 -14.99 -12.17
CA TYR A 295 -7.65 -15.96 -11.31
C TYR A 295 -7.32 -15.39 -9.93
N TYR A 296 -6.72 -14.22 -9.90
CA TYR A 296 -6.19 -13.62 -8.67
C TYR A 296 -6.90 -12.34 -8.27
N SER A 297 -7.99 -12.01 -8.96
CA SER A 297 -8.81 -10.83 -8.67
C SER A 297 -9.29 -10.81 -7.22
N ALA A 298 -9.22 -9.62 -6.62
CA ALA A 298 -9.70 -9.37 -5.28
C ALA A 298 -10.38 -7.98 -5.24
N PRO A 299 -11.56 -7.85 -4.60
CA PRO A 299 -12.25 -6.57 -4.47
C PRO A 299 -11.44 -5.61 -3.60
N THR A 300 -11.56 -4.30 -3.79
CA THR A 300 -11.08 -3.27 -2.84
C THR A 300 -12.26 -2.58 -2.16
N MET A 301 -11.97 -1.71 -1.19
CA MET A 301 -12.99 -1.01 -0.42
C MET A 301 -12.60 0.44 -0.21
N ASP A 302 -13.58 1.33 -0.31
CA ASP A 302 -13.39 2.76 -0.04
C ASP A 302 -13.64 3.13 1.45
N LYS A 303 -13.52 4.42 1.77
CA LYS A 303 -13.76 4.94 3.12
C LYS A 303 -15.21 4.77 3.61
N ASP A 304 -16.17 4.64 2.70
CA ASP A 304 -17.60 4.53 2.99
C ASP A 304 -18.06 3.06 2.96
N GLY A 305 -17.13 2.10 2.89
CA GLY A 305 -17.45 0.67 2.90
C GLY A 305 -18.08 0.16 1.61
N ASN A 306 -18.00 0.94 0.52
CA ASN A 306 -18.38 0.45 -0.78
C ASN A 306 -17.33 -0.58 -1.25
N VAL A 307 -17.80 -1.66 -1.88
CA VAL A 307 -16.98 -2.75 -2.38
C VAL A 307 -16.79 -2.55 -3.87
N ILE A 308 -15.54 -2.39 -4.32
CA ILE A 308 -15.20 -2.10 -5.71
C ILE A 308 -14.39 -3.25 -6.31
N PHE A 309 -14.73 -3.67 -7.52
CA PHE A 309 -14.03 -4.78 -8.17
C PHE A 309 -14.13 -4.75 -9.69
N SER A 310 -13.23 -5.48 -10.36
CA SER A 310 -13.28 -5.72 -11.80
C SER A 310 -14.08 -6.98 -12.15
N THR A 311 -14.79 -6.94 -13.28
CA THR A 311 -15.41 -8.10 -13.93
C THR A 311 -15.55 -7.82 -15.44
N ARG A 312 -16.24 -8.69 -16.18
CA ARG A 312 -16.44 -8.58 -17.64
C ARG A 312 -17.91 -8.34 -17.99
N THR A 313 -18.15 -7.78 -19.17
CA THR A 313 -19.50 -7.71 -19.79
C THR A 313 -19.85 -9.01 -20.53
N ASN A 314 -21.15 -9.34 -20.61
CA ASN A 314 -21.64 -10.54 -21.30
C ASN A 314 -21.48 -10.52 -22.83
N SER A 315 -21.61 -9.37 -23.47
CA SER A 315 -21.73 -9.31 -24.93
C SER A 315 -20.38 -9.35 -25.65
N ASN A 316 -19.38 -8.64 -25.11
CA ASN A 316 -18.11 -8.38 -25.80
C ASN A 316 -16.89 -8.64 -24.91
N MET A 317 -17.07 -9.27 -23.73
CA MET A 317 -16.01 -9.54 -22.76
C MET A 317 -15.23 -8.31 -22.27
N LYS A 318 -15.74 -7.10 -22.50
CA LYS A 318 -15.08 -5.86 -22.05
C LYS A 318 -15.01 -5.81 -20.53
N ASN A 319 -13.88 -5.33 -20.01
CA ASN A 319 -13.69 -5.16 -18.58
C ASN A 319 -14.46 -3.95 -18.05
N ILE A 320 -15.07 -4.15 -16.89
CA ILE A 320 -15.85 -3.15 -16.17
C ILE A 320 -15.38 -3.12 -14.72
N ILE A 321 -15.46 -1.94 -14.11
CA ILE A 321 -15.36 -1.76 -12.68
C ILE A 321 -16.78 -1.60 -12.13
N VAL A 322 -17.09 -2.31 -11.07
CA VAL A 322 -18.38 -2.26 -10.38
C VAL A 322 -18.14 -1.76 -8.96
N SER A 323 -18.96 -0.82 -8.51
CA SER A 323 -19.04 -0.41 -7.11
C SER A 323 -20.38 -0.83 -6.53
N LEU A 324 -20.34 -1.52 -5.39
CA LEU A 324 -21.51 -1.88 -4.61
C LEU A 324 -21.47 -1.15 -3.26
N ASP A 325 -22.62 -0.76 -2.76
CA ASP A 325 -22.74 -0.33 -1.38
C ASP A 325 -22.51 -1.50 -0.40
N TYR A 326 -22.42 -1.17 0.88
CA TYR A 326 -22.24 -2.15 1.96
C TYR A 326 -23.30 -3.28 1.98
N TYR A 327 -24.49 -3.04 1.41
CA TYR A 327 -25.62 -3.97 1.36
C TYR A 327 -25.67 -4.79 0.06
N GLY A 328 -24.71 -4.57 -0.85
CA GLY A 328 -24.63 -5.26 -2.13
C GLY A 328 -25.49 -4.63 -3.23
N ASN A 329 -25.97 -3.41 -3.06
CA ASN A 329 -26.66 -2.66 -4.11
C ASN A 329 -25.65 -1.95 -5.01
N GLU A 330 -25.91 -1.91 -6.31
CA GLU A 330 -25.06 -1.20 -7.27
C GLU A 330 -25.08 0.31 -7.00
N ASN A 331 -23.90 0.90 -6.81
CA ASN A 331 -23.70 2.35 -6.84
C ASN A 331 -23.52 2.80 -8.30
N TRP A 332 -22.58 2.16 -9.00
CA TRP A 332 -22.25 2.46 -10.39
C TRP A 332 -21.48 1.31 -11.06
N ILE A 333 -21.48 1.31 -12.39
CA ILE A 333 -20.67 0.45 -13.25
C ILE A 333 -19.96 1.32 -14.28
N SER A 334 -18.65 1.12 -14.41
CA SER A 334 -17.80 1.86 -15.35
C SER A 334 -17.13 0.91 -16.32
N GLN A 335 -17.34 1.16 -17.61
CA GLN A 335 -16.66 0.40 -18.65
C GLN A 335 -15.32 1.03 -19.00
N LEU A 336 -14.26 0.22 -18.97
CA LEU A 336 -12.94 0.68 -19.37
C LEU A 336 -12.85 0.84 -20.89
N PRO A 337 -12.11 1.84 -21.40
CA PRO A 337 -11.84 1.97 -22.82
C PRO A 337 -10.91 0.86 -23.30
N GLY A 338 -10.75 0.74 -24.62
CA GLY A 338 -9.92 -0.30 -25.24
C GLY A 338 -10.66 -1.61 -25.52
N ASN A 339 -9.89 -2.57 -26.01
CA ASN A 339 -10.33 -3.94 -26.26
C ASN A 339 -10.20 -4.82 -24.99
N PHE A 340 -10.51 -6.12 -25.10
CA PHE A 340 -10.45 -7.05 -23.97
C PHE A 340 -9.05 -7.15 -23.34
N GLU A 341 -8.01 -7.29 -24.16
CA GLU A 341 -6.63 -7.47 -23.70
C GLU A 341 -6.09 -6.20 -23.05
N GLU A 342 -6.33 -5.04 -23.67
CA GLU A 342 -5.86 -3.71 -23.23
C GLU A 342 -6.51 -3.20 -21.92
N SER A 343 -7.54 -3.89 -21.43
CA SER A 343 -8.32 -3.48 -20.25
C SER A 343 -8.48 -4.59 -19.20
N LEU A 344 -7.84 -5.74 -19.39
CA LEU A 344 -7.99 -6.89 -18.49
C LEU A 344 -7.42 -6.57 -17.11
N ILE A 345 -8.16 -6.79 -16.03
CA ILE A 345 -7.67 -6.54 -14.67
C ILE A 345 -7.75 -7.83 -13.84
N ASP A 346 -6.60 -8.49 -13.67
CA ASP A 346 -6.46 -9.66 -12.79
C ASP A 346 -6.01 -9.30 -11.36
N HIS A 347 -5.29 -8.18 -11.18
CA HIS A 347 -4.70 -7.81 -9.89
C HIS A 347 -4.89 -6.33 -9.52
N GLY A 348 -4.79 -6.04 -8.22
CA GLY A 348 -4.25 -4.74 -7.78
C GLY A 348 -5.17 -3.53 -7.78
N LEU A 349 -6.49 -3.67 -7.63
CA LEU A 349 -7.32 -2.50 -7.37
C LEU A 349 -6.94 -1.88 -6.02
N VAL A 350 -6.67 -0.57 -6.03
CA VAL A 350 -6.38 0.23 -4.83
C VAL A 350 -7.30 1.43 -4.78
N CYS A 351 -7.83 1.71 -3.60
CA CYS A 351 -8.65 2.87 -3.32
C CYS A 351 -7.87 3.85 -2.43
N ASP A 352 -7.97 5.15 -2.70
CA ASP A 352 -7.32 6.18 -1.89
C ASP A 352 -8.23 6.75 -0.80
N ALA A 353 -7.74 7.75 -0.06
CA ALA A 353 -8.48 8.35 1.04
C ALA A 353 -9.74 9.13 0.62
N GLU A 354 -9.87 9.50 -0.65
CA GLU A 354 -11.02 10.21 -1.20
C GLU A 354 -11.99 9.28 -1.96
N GLY A 355 -11.60 8.02 -2.18
CA GLY A 355 -12.39 7.07 -2.95
C GLY A 355 -11.98 6.94 -4.41
N LYS A 356 -10.85 7.54 -4.83
CA LYS A 356 -10.31 7.32 -6.18
C LYS A 356 -9.78 5.89 -6.29
N ILE A 357 -10.04 5.27 -7.43
CA ILE A 357 -9.66 3.88 -7.73
C ILE A 357 -8.52 3.88 -8.75
N TYR A 358 -7.50 3.08 -8.47
CA TYR A 358 -6.31 2.89 -9.29
C TYR A 358 -6.18 1.42 -9.68
N CYS A 359 -6.03 1.15 -10.98
CA CYS A 359 -5.90 -0.21 -11.51
C CYS A 359 -5.21 -0.22 -12.87
N GLY A 360 -4.54 -1.32 -13.22
CA GLY A 360 -3.82 -1.46 -14.49
C GLY A 360 -4.22 -2.70 -15.26
N SER A 361 -3.99 -2.66 -16.58
CA SER A 361 -4.20 -3.80 -17.47
C SER A 361 -3.13 -4.87 -17.30
N THR A 362 -3.55 -6.11 -17.03
CA THR A 362 -2.71 -7.31 -16.96
C THR A 362 -1.88 -7.49 -18.21
N PHE A 363 -2.46 -7.35 -19.40
CA PHE A 363 -1.72 -7.46 -20.66
C PHE A 363 -1.59 -6.08 -21.31
N ALA A 364 -0.36 -5.74 -21.72
CA ALA A 364 0.04 -4.63 -22.60
C ALA A 364 -1.10 -3.63 -22.87
N GLY A 365 -1.25 -2.64 -21.99
CA GLY A 365 -2.42 -1.77 -22.00
C GLY A 365 -2.25 -0.50 -21.19
N TYR A 366 -3.33 -0.07 -20.54
CA TYR A 366 -3.35 1.19 -19.79
C TYR A 366 -3.41 0.96 -18.28
N PHE A 367 -2.93 1.96 -17.56
CA PHE A 367 -3.25 2.18 -16.16
C PHE A 367 -4.34 3.26 -16.05
N TYR A 368 -5.31 3.04 -15.17
CA TYR A 368 -6.51 3.84 -15.05
C TYR A 368 -6.60 4.47 -13.67
N CYS A 369 -7.16 5.67 -13.62
CA CYS A 369 -7.69 6.27 -12.40
C CYS A 369 -9.15 6.65 -12.60
N LEU A 370 -9.99 6.23 -11.67
CA LEU A 370 -11.40 6.57 -11.60
C LEU A 370 -11.67 7.40 -10.33
N ASN A 371 -12.62 8.32 -10.39
CA ASN A 371 -13.14 8.98 -9.18
C ASN A 371 -14.10 8.07 -8.39
N SER A 372 -14.59 8.57 -7.26
CA SER A 372 -15.54 7.85 -6.39
C SER A 372 -16.88 7.53 -7.04
N ASP A 373 -17.23 8.23 -8.13
CA ASP A 373 -18.46 8.04 -8.90
C ASP A 373 -18.25 7.14 -10.13
N GLY A 374 -17.05 6.57 -10.28
CA GLY A 374 -16.69 5.67 -11.37
C GLY A 374 -16.30 6.37 -12.67
N GLU A 375 -16.17 7.70 -12.70
CA GLU A 375 -15.72 8.40 -13.91
C GLU A 375 -14.21 8.28 -14.06
N ILE A 376 -13.74 7.93 -15.26
CA ILE A 376 -12.31 7.85 -15.55
C ILE A 376 -11.73 9.27 -15.56
N LEU A 377 -10.84 9.56 -14.61
CA LEU A 377 -10.14 10.84 -14.51
C LEU A 377 -8.99 10.89 -15.51
N TRP A 378 -8.24 9.80 -15.63
CA TRP A 378 -7.13 9.71 -16.57
C TRP A 378 -6.75 8.26 -16.90
N THR A 379 -6.07 8.11 -18.03
CA THR A 379 -5.39 6.88 -18.43
C THR A 379 -3.90 7.16 -18.63
N LEU A 380 -3.06 6.17 -18.35
CA LEU A 380 -1.63 6.20 -18.60
C LEU A 380 -1.28 4.99 -19.46
N ASP A 381 -0.69 5.23 -20.62
CA ASP A 381 -0.16 4.18 -21.48
C ASP A 381 1.05 3.50 -20.80
N LEU A 382 1.01 2.18 -20.69
CA LEU A 382 2.08 1.38 -20.12
C LEU A 382 3.15 0.98 -21.15
N GLU A 383 3.06 1.44 -22.40
CA GLU A 383 4.06 1.21 -23.44
C GLU A 383 4.33 -0.30 -23.67
N ASP A 384 3.25 -1.09 -23.78
CA ASP A 384 3.25 -2.57 -23.89
C ASP A 384 3.75 -3.33 -22.65
N TYR A 385 3.88 -2.68 -21.49
CA TYR A 385 4.16 -3.37 -20.24
C TYR A 385 2.87 -3.92 -19.62
N ASP A 386 3.01 -5.13 -19.08
CA ASP A 386 2.05 -5.88 -18.29
C ASP A 386 2.04 -5.39 -16.83
N TYR A 387 0.91 -5.62 -16.16
CA TYR A 387 0.66 -5.22 -14.79
C TYR A 387 0.01 -6.35 -13.97
N ASP A 388 0.82 -7.03 -13.15
CA ASP A 388 0.39 -8.15 -12.30
C ASP A 388 0.64 -7.91 -10.80
N THR A 389 0.60 -6.64 -10.38
CA THR A 389 0.92 -6.24 -9.01
C THR A 389 -0.19 -5.38 -8.41
N SER A 390 0.04 -4.81 -7.22
CA SER A 390 -0.77 -3.73 -6.65
C SER A 390 0.06 -2.45 -6.68
N PRO A 391 -0.52 -1.28 -7.01
CA PRO A 391 0.20 -0.03 -6.90
C PRO A 391 0.29 0.34 -5.42
N ALA A 392 1.11 1.34 -5.11
CA ALA A 392 1.24 1.85 -3.75
C ALA A 392 1.21 3.37 -3.74
N ILE A 393 0.54 3.96 -2.75
CA ILE A 393 0.41 5.40 -2.61
C ILE A 393 1.28 5.86 -1.43
N GLY A 394 2.25 6.72 -1.72
CA GLY A 394 3.14 7.33 -0.72
C GLY A 394 2.45 8.38 0.13
N SER A 395 3.13 8.80 1.20
CA SER A 395 2.59 9.79 2.15
C SER A 395 2.36 11.18 1.56
N ASP A 396 3.03 11.48 0.45
CA ASP A 396 2.90 12.71 -0.32
C ASP A 396 1.93 12.62 -1.50
N GLY A 397 1.17 11.52 -1.58
CA GLY A 397 0.21 11.25 -2.66
C GLY A 397 0.84 10.75 -3.96
N THR A 398 2.14 10.45 -4.00
CA THR A 398 2.75 9.79 -5.16
C THR A 398 2.22 8.38 -5.31
N LEU A 399 1.67 8.04 -6.47
CA LEU A 399 1.33 6.70 -6.87
C LEU A 399 2.53 6.03 -7.53
N TYR A 400 2.91 4.86 -7.03
CA TYR A 400 3.98 4.04 -7.58
C TYR A 400 3.42 2.79 -8.25
N ILE A 401 3.81 2.58 -9.50
CA ILE A 401 3.33 1.49 -10.35
C ILE A 401 4.54 0.67 -10.79
N GLY A 402 4.58 -0.59 -10.39
CA GLY A 402 5.53 -1.56 -10.90
C GLY A 402 4.95 -2.29 -12.11
N THR A 403 5.71 -2.38 -13.18
CA THR A 403 5.32 -3.08 -14.41
C THR A 403 6.44 -4.00 -14.90
N HIS A 404 6.09 -4.90 -15.81
CA HIS A 404 7.04 -5.79 -16.47
C HIS A 404 6.57 -6.07 -17.90
N GLN A 405 7.48 -6.41 -18.82
CA GLN A 405 7.09 -7.04 -20.07
C GLN A 405 7.17 -8.56 -19.90
N SER A 406 6.43 -9.31 -20.72
CA SER A 406 6.39 -10.78 -20.81
C SER A 406 7.48 -11.51 -20.01
N SER A 407 7.10 -12.53 -19.25
CA SER A 407 7.96 -13.23 -18.29
C SER A 407 9.41 -13.57 -18.74
N THR A 408 9.67 -13.66 -20.05
CA THR A 408 10.96 -13.94 -20.69
C THR A 408 11.78 -12.73 -21.19
N PHE A 409 11.34 -11.49 -21.07
CA PHE A 409 12.12 -10.36 -21.58
C PHE A 409 13.24 -9.96 -20.58
N GLN A 410 14.42 -9.59 -21.10
CA GLN A 410 15.51 -9.00 -20.33
C GLN A 410 15.68 -7.54 -20.78
N HIS A 411 16.15 -6.67 -19.90
CA HIS A 411 16.37 -5.24 -20.17
C HIS A 411 15.09 -4.40 -20.20
N HIS A 412 14.23 -4.65 -19.21
CA HIS A 412 13.08 -3.78 -18.97
C HIS A 412 13.56 -2.36 -18.66
N VAL A 413 12.86 -1.38 -19.21
CA VAL A 413 13.15 0.03 -19.04
C VAL A 413 11.89 0.74 -18.58
N ARG A 414 12.05 1.81 -17.79
CA ARG A 414 10.98 2.76 -17.44
C ARG A 414 9.75 2.14 -16.75
N ASN A 415 9.96 1.03 -16.04
CA ASN A 415 8.92 0.12 -15.57
C ASN A 415 8.69 0.14 -14.04
N LEU A 416 9.40 1.00 -13.31
CA LEU A 416 8.88 1.56 -12.06
C LEU A 416 8.51 3.02 -12.33
N ILE A 417 7.23 3.33 -12.15
CA ILE A 417 6.64 4.60 -12.56
C ILE A 417 6.15 5.32 -11.31
N ALA A 418 6.50 6.59 -11.17
CA ALA A 418 5.94 7.45 -10.14
C ALA A 418 5.04 8.50 -10.80
N VAL A 419 3.80 8.59 -10.33
CA VAL A 419 2.77 9.52 -10.81
C VAL A 419 2.34 10.40 -9.64
N ARG A 420 2.36 11.72 -9.81
CA ARG A 420 1.92 12.67 -8.78
C ARG A 420 1.39 13.93 -9.44
N ASP A 421 0.34 14.51 -8.89
CA ASP A 421 -0.11 15.83 -9.32
C ASP A 421 1.01 16.85 -9.13
N THR A 422 1.29 17.63 -10.18
CA THR A 422 2.12 18.82 -10.02
C THR A 422 1.25 19.91 -9.42
N VAL A 423 1.71 20.49 -8.31
CA VAL A 423 1.12 21.73 -7.83
C VAL A 423 1.46 22.78 -8.88
N THR A 424 0.55 23.04 -9.80
CA THR A 424 0.62 24.29 -10.58
C THR A 424 0.52 25.40 -9.54
N SER A 425 1.58 26.19 -9.45
CA SER A 425 1.63 27.34 -8.57
C SER A 425 0.56 28.33 -8.98
N VAL A 426 -0.62 28.21 -8.40
CA VAL A 426 -1.47 29.37 -8.14
C VAL A 426 -1.09 29.81 -6.73
N GLU A 427 -0.54 31.01 -6.61
CA GLU A 427 -0.29 31.65 -5.31
C GLU A 427 -1.58 31.56 -4.47
N GLY A 428 -1.55 30.69 -3.46
CA GLY A 428 -2.69 30.38 -2.61
C GLY A 428 -2.34 29.17 -1.76
N GLU A 429 -1.80 29.44 -0.56
CA GLU A 429 -1.40 28.44 0.43
C GLU A 429 -2.48 27.37 0.63
N ASN A 430 -2.16 26.10 0.33
CA ASN A 430 -2.89 24.95 0.84
C ASN A 430 -1.90 24.11 1.67
N PRO A 431 -2.20 23.81 2.95
CA PRO A 431 -1.21 23.27 3.89
C PRO A 431 -1.05 21.76 3.67
N GLY A 432 -0.21 21.37 2.72
CA GLY A 432 0.41 20.03 2.73
C GLY A 432 1.23 19.89 4.01
N PHE A 433 1.12 18.76 4.71
CA PHE A 433 1.73 18.52 6.02
C PHE A 433 3.18 18.98 6.08
N LEU A 434 3.40 20.14 6.68
CA LEU A 434 4.74 20.67 6.92
C LEU A 434 5.39 19.80 8.01
N SER A 435 6.72 19.71 7.98
CA SER A 435 7.52 19.14 9.07
C SER A 435 8.57 20.16 9.51
N TYR A 436 9.05 20.05 10.75
CA TYR A 436 10.11 20.95 11.23
C TYR A 436 11.39 20.71 10.41
N LYS A 437 11.89 21.75 9.76
CA LYS A 437 13.09 21.67 8.92
C LYS A 437 13.91 22.95 9.02
N LEU A 438 15.22 22.83 9.22
CA LEU A 438 16.19 23.90 8.99
C LEU A 438 17.07 23.48 7.82
N GLU A 439 17.11 24.28 6.75
CA GLU A 439 17.88 23.97 5.55
C GLU A 439 19.30 24.52 5.63
N GLN A 440 20.19 23.98 4.80
CA GLN A 440 21.53 24.53 4.65
C GLN A 440 21.44 25.90 3.98
N ASN A 441 22.05 26.92 4.58
CA ASN A 441 22.11 28.25 4.00
C ASN A 441 22.72 28.22 2.59
N TYR A 442 22.22 29.05 1.68
CA TYR A 442 22.72 29.16 0.31
C TYR A 442 22.91 30.63 -0.11
N PRO A 443 24.07 31.00 -0.69
CA PRO A 443 25.25 30.16 -0.89
C PRO A 443 25.93 29.73 0.44
N ASN A 444 26.71 28.65 0.43
CA ASN A 444 27.60 28.25 1.52
C ASN A 444 28.81 27.47 0.95
N PRO A 445 30.06 27.97 1.04
CA PRO A 445 30.45 29.24 1.65
C PRO A 445 29.81 30.46 0.97
N PHE A 446 29.62 31.55 1.71
CA PHE A 446 29.03 32.80 1.19
C PHE A 446 29.95 33.98 1.38
N ASN A 447 29.79 34.99 0.53
CA ASN A 447 30.38 36.30 0.69
C ASN A 447 29.30 37.30 1.08
N SER A 448 29.41 37.87 2.28
CA SER A 448 28.59 38.95 2.85
C SER A 448 27.10 38.65 3.09
N ILE A 449 26.41 37.94 2.19
CA ILE A 449 24.97 37.64 2.28
C ILE A 449 24.67 36.17 1.95
N THR A 450 23.78 35.54 2.72
CA THR A 450 23.25 34.18 2.46
C THR A 450 21.79 34.09 2.87
N ASN A 451 21.05 33.15 2.29
CA ASN A 451 19.67 32.86 2.70
C ASN A 451 19.60 31.61 3.55
N ILE A 452 18.82 31.67 4.63
CA ILE A 452 18.55 30.56 5.53
C ILE A 452 17.07 30.23 5.46
N ARG A 453 16.74 29.04 4.96
CA ARG A 453 15.37 28.56 4.84
C ARG A 453 15.00 27.62 5.99
N TYR A 454 13.80 27.76 6.53
CA TYR A 454 13.25 26.83 7.51
C TYR A 454 11.75 26.66 7.37
N THR A 455 11.23 25.57 7.91
CA THR A 455 9.81 25.21 7.90
C THR A 455 9.35 24.88 9.32
N ILE A 456 8.19 25.40 9.70
CA ILE A 456 7.51 25.07 10.97
C ILE A 456 6.10 24.53 10.71
N PRO A 457 5.75 23.35 11.23
CA PRO A 457 4.44 22.73 11.06
C PRO A 457 3.38 23.20 12.07
N GLN A 458 3.81 23.93 13.10
CA GLN A 458 2.94 24.44 14.15
C GLN A 458 3.27 25.91 14.40
N SER A 459 2.23 26.75 14.47
CA SER A 459 2.38 28.16 14.82
C SER A 459 2.93 28.32 16.24
N GLY A 460 3.90 29.20 16.42
CA GLY A 460 4.62 29.34 17.68
C GLY A 460 5.67 30.44 17.65
N ARG A 461 6.33 30.68 18.78
CA ARG A 461 7.50 31.57 18.83
C ARG A 461 8.71 30.86 18.23
N VAL A 462 9.30 31.47 17.21
CA VAL A 462 10.46 30.97 16.48
C VAL A 462 11.65 31.90 16.75
N THR A 463 12.79 31.31 17.08
CA THR A 463 14.07 32.03 17.15
C THR A 463 15.08 31.43 16.18
N LEU A 464 15.80 32.30 15.45
CA LEU A 464 16.90 31.92 14.57
C LEU A 464 18.11 32.80 14.92
N LYS A 465 19.16 32.18 15.45
CA LYS A 465 20.32 32.88 16.02
C LYS A 465 21.62 32.31 15.46
N VAL A 466 22.64 33.16 15.34
CA VAL A 466 23.98 32.81 14.84
C VAL A 466 24.99 32.89 15.98
N TYR A 467 25.91 31.93 16.03
CA TYR A 467 26.92 31.73 17.06
C TYR A 467 28.30 31.54 16.46
N ASN A 468 29.33 32.04 17.16
CA ASN A 468 30.73 31.77 16.81
C ASN A 468 31.21 30.41 17.37
N LEU A 469 32.47 30.03 17.08
CA LEU A 469 33.09 28.78 17.58
C LEU A 469 33.16 28.67 19.10
N MET A 470 33.11 29.79 19.83
CA MET A 470 33.09 29.83 21.30
C MET A 470 31.67 29.72 21.88
N GLY A 471 30.65 29.54 21.03
CA GLY A 471 29.24 29.48 21.44
C GLY A 471 28.63 30.82 21.82
N SER A 472 29.32 31.94 21.58
CA SER A 472 28.76 33.27 21.81
C SER A 472 27.81 33.64 20.68
N GLU A 473 26.61 34.14 21.02
CA GLU A 473 25.66 34.68 20.06
C GLU A 473 26.25 35.93 19.40
N VAL A 474 26.33 35.93 18.06
CA VAL A 474 26.86 37.05 17.26
C VAL A 474 25.78 37.76 16.45
N ALA A 475 24.63 37.13 16.24
CA ALA A 475 23.45 37.75 15.64
C ALA A 475 22.17 37.02 16.03
N THR A 476 21.07 37.77 16.22
CA THR A 476 19.71 37.22 16.22
C THR A 476 19.06 37.63 14.90
N LEU A 477 18.75 36.65 14.03
CA LEU A 477 18.15 36.90 12.73
C LEU A 477 16.62 36.98 12.81
N LEU A 478 16.05 36.28 13.79
CA LEU A 478 14.62 36.23 14.04
C LEU A 478 14.35 35.89 15.50
N ASP A 479 13.39 36.59 16.12
CA ASP A 479 12.74 36.19 17.36
C ASP A 479 11.31 36.75 17.36
N ARG A 480 10.36 35.96 16.86
CA ARG A 480 8.95 36.38 16.81
C ARG A 480 8.01 35.19 16.75
N TYR A 481 6.72 35.45 16.99
CA TYR A 481 5.67 34.48 16.69
C TYR A 481 5.51 34.35 15.16
N GLN A 482 5.38 33.12 14.67
CA GLN A 482 5.11 32.81 13.28
C GLN A 482 4.01 31.76 13.15
N ASN A 483 3.24 31.87 12.07
CA ASN A 483 2.26 30.84 11.72
C ASN A 483 2.96 29.62 11.11
N THR A 484 2.26 28.49 11.04
CA THR A 484 2.77 27.35 10.27
C THR A 484 3.10 27.78 8.82
N GLY A 485 4.24 27.33 8.30
CA GLY A 485 4.74 27.79 7.00
C GLY A 485 6.22 27.51 6.77
N SER A 486 6.69 27.79 5.56
CA SER A 486 8.12 27.85 5.22
C SER A 486 8.55 29.30 5.04
N TYR A 487 9.74 29.63 5.53
CA TYR A 487 10.25 30.99 5.61
C TYR A 487 11.71 31.06 5.16
N ASP A 488 12.06 32.18 4.55
CA ASP A 488 13.43 32.52 4.18
C ASP A 488 13.88 33.73 4.99
N VAL A 489 15.07 33.63 5.59
CA VAL A 489 15.70 34.72 6.35
C VAL A 489 17.05 35.02 5.73
N ILE A 490 17.21 36.26 5.28
CA ILE A 490 18.48 36.78 4.78
C ILE A 490 19.41 37.02 5.97
N PHE A 491 20.60 36.46 5.92
CA PHE A 491 21.69 36.78 6.83
C PHE A 491 22.74 37.62 6.13
N GLN A 492 22.93 38.86 6.61
CA GLN A 492 24.02 39.75 6.22
C GLN A 492 25.08 39.73 7.31
N ALA A 493 26.29 39.27 6.97
CA ALA A 493 27.37 39.04 7.94
C ALA A 493 28.25 40.30 8.16
N ASP A 494 27.60 41.45 8.31
CA ASP A 494 28.28 42.73 8.48
C ASP A 494 29.06 42.75 9.80
N GLY A 495 30.32 43.18 9.73
CA GLY A 495 31.20 43.23 10.91
C GLY A 495 31.75 41.89 11.40
N LEU A 496 31.39 40.76 10.80
CA LEU A 496 31.95 39.44 11.14
C LEU A 496 33.25 39.15 10.35
N SER A 497 34.17 38.40 10.96
CA SER A 497 35.40 37.93 10.31
C SER A 497 35.15 36.64 9.52
N SER A 498 35.92 36.39 8.44
CA SER A 498 35.88 35.11 7.73
C SER A 498 36.09 33.94 8.68
N GLY A 499 35.34 32.86 8.51
CA GLY A 499 35.40 31.72 9.42
C GLY A 499 34.13 30.87 9.45
N ILE A 500 34.10 29.96 10.41
CA ILE A 500 33.00 29.03 10.64
C ILE A 500 32.10 29.58 11.74
N TYR A 501 30.80 29.56 11.47
CA TYR A 501 29.75 29.92 12.43
C TYR A 501 28.66 28.84 12.42
N PHE A 502 27.81 28.87 13.44
CA PHE A 502 26.64 28.01 13.55
C PHE A 502 25.38 28.84 13.67
N TYR A 503 24.28 28.37 13.10
CA TYR A 503 22.97 28.98 13.29
C TYR A 503 21.99 27.95 13.82
N THR A 504 21.19 28.35 14.79
CA THR A 504 20.25 27.49 15.50
C THR A 504 18.85 28.04 15.36
N LEU A 505 17.94 27.19 14.89
CA LEU A 505 16.50 27.42 14.89
C LEU A 505 15.91 26.75 16.14
N ALA A 506 15.08 27.48 16.89
CA ALA A 506 14.27 26.91 17.97
C ALA A 506 12.80 27.33 17.83
N SER A 507 11.90 26.35 17.90
CA SER A 507 10.45 26.55 17.92
C SER A 507 9.76 25.42 18.70
N GLY A 508 9.08 25.75 19.79
CA GLY A 508 8.52 24.74 20.71
C GLY A 508 9.61 23.80 21.24
N ASN A 509 9.45 22.50 20.99
CA ASN A 509 10.43 21.46 21.36
C ASN A 509 11.46 21.15 20.27
N TYR A 510 11.35 21.78 19.09
CA TYR A 510 12.28 21.56 17.98
C TYR A 510 13.47 22.51 18.10
N ILE A 511 14.68 21.95 18.10
CA ILE A 511 15.95 22.68 18.02
C ILE A 511 16.80 22.03 16.94
N ALA A 512 17.26 22.82 15.97
CA ALA A 512 18.17 22.37 14.92
C ALA A 512 19.29 23.37 14.72
N THR A 513 20.51 22.88 14.53
CA THR A 513 21.70 23.70 14.30
C THR A 513 22.41 23.27 13.02
N LYS A 514 22.86 24.25 12.23
CA LYS A 514 23.68 24.02 11.04
C LYS A 514 24.88 24.95 11.00
N LYS A 515 25.88 24.56 10.21
CA LYS A 515 27.15 25.28 10.04
C LYS A 515 27.08 26.18 8.81
N LEU A 516 27.57 27.42 8.91
CA LEU A 516 27.81 28.30 7.77
C LEU A 516 29.29 28.75 7.71
N ILE A 517 29.80 28.97 6.51
CA ILE A 517 31.20 29.37 6.24
C ILE A 517 31.17 30.73 5.55
N LEU A 518 31.67 31.76 6.23
CA LEU A 518 31.81 33.10 5.70
C LEU A 518 33.19 33.26 5.04
N LEU A 519 33.18 33.64 3.77
CA LEU A 519 34.37 34.08 3.01
C LEU A 519 34.29 35.59 2.81
N LYS A 520 35.38 36.31 3.06
CA LYS A 520 35.58 37.69 2.61
C LYS A 520 36.66 37.71 1.55
#